data_AF-A0A7M7IF99-F1
#
_entry.id   AF-A0A7M7IF99-F1
#
_cell.length_a   1.000
_cell.length_b   1.000
_cell.length_c   1.000
_cell.angle_alpha   90.00
_cell.angle_beta   90.00
_cell.angle_gamma   90.00
#
_symmetry.space_group_name_H-M   'P 1'
#
loop_
_entity.id
_entity.type
_entity.pdbx_description
1 polymer ?
#
loop_
_entity_poly.entity_id
_entity_poly.type
_entity_poly.pdbx_seq_one_letter_code
_entity_poly.pdbx_strand_id
1 'polypeptide(L)'
;MAEVSYIRNPYPLPDLYPREGVWTKKPVLGSKVSPNDLEWSRKLNVYERLFAHHTLTSIRKDCRLQRKEVPEDSLDLALSTVYIHSKDTLVPKSYIPVQPETLGKKTWRVLKNKVEIYREPDIPEELKEPVTLYVKEAECYYGPVPERRVHPSSVKLNITAPHSVQSNPGYSRKIDGTFYTF
;
A
#
# COMPACT_ATOMS: atom_id res chain seq x y z
N MET A 1 2.61 -4.36 1.89
CA MET A 1 1.25 -4.53 1.34
C MET A 1 0.44 -5.27 2.39
N ALA A 2 -0.72 -4.74 2.81
CA ALA A 2 -1.57 -5.44 3.77
C ALA A 2 -1.99 -6.80 3.21
N GLU A 3 -1.92 -7.85 4.02
CA GLU A 3 -2.35 -9.18 3.63
C GLU A 3 -3.89 -9.20 3.53
N VAL A 4 -4.42 -9.48 2.33
CA VAL A 4 -5.87 -9.56 2.10
C VAL A 4 -6.29 -11.01 2.10
N SER A 5 -7.05 -11.40 3.13
CA SER A 5 -7.68 -12.72 3.20
C SER A 5 -9.13 -12.63 2.74
N TYR A 6 -9.67 -13.73 2.20
CA TYR A 6 -11.03 -13.77 1.68
C TYR A 6 -11.85 -14.83 2.41
N ILE A 7 -12.97 -14.41 2.99
CA ILE A 7 -13.93 -15.33 3.61
C ILE A 7 -15.21 -15.36 2.77
N ARG A 8 -15.88 -16.52 2.72
CA ARG A 8 -17.21 -16.62 2.09
C ARG A 8 -18.17 -15.70 2.83
N ASN A 9 -18.94 -14.91 2.10
CA ASN A 9 -19.89 -13.99 2.72
C ASN A 9 -20.91 -14.75 3.61
N PRO A 10 -20.96 -14.48 4.92
CA PRO A 10 -21.92 -15.10 5.84
C PRO A 10 -23.29 -14.39 5.84
N TYR A 11 -23.36 -13.15 5.36
CA TYR A 11 -24.54 -12.29 5.41
C TYR A 11 -25.57 -12.67 4.34
N PRO A 12 -26.86 -12.32 4.53
CA PRO A 12 -27.90 -12.59 3.54
C PRO A 12 -27.72 -11.80 2.24
N LEU A 13 -27.02 -10.67 2.31
CA LEU A 13 -26.75 -9.77 1.19
C LEU A 13 -25.28 -9.86 0.75
N PRO A 14 -25.01 -10.12 -0.54
CA PRO A 14 -23.74 -9.87 -1.18
C PRO A 14 -23.20 -8.46 -0.96
N ASP A 15 -21.90 -8.38 -0.64
CA ASP A 15 -21.21 -7.11 -0.52
C ASP A 15 -20.80 -6.59 -1.89
N LEU A 16 -21.58 -5.64 -2.40
CA LEU A 16 -21.33 -4.97 -3.69
C LEU A 16 -20.94 -3.50 -3.53
N TYR A 17 -21.09 -2.96 -2.32
CA TYR A 17 -20.79 -1.57 -2.03
C TYR A 17 -19.40 -1.47 -1.41
N PRO A 18 -18.56 -0.49 -1.78
CA PRO A 18 -18.76 0.55 -2.79
C PRO A 18 -18.31 0.15 -4.21
N ARG A 19 -17.81 -1.08 -4.39
CA ARG A 19 -17.08 -1.50 -5.60
C ARG A 19 -17.89 -1.56 -6.88
N GLU A 20 -19.03 -2.24 -6.85
CA GLU A 20 -19.79 -2.56 -8.06
C GLU A 20 -21.00 -1.65 -8.25
N GLY A 21 -21.56 -1.15 -7.16
CA GLY A 21 -22.73 -0.28 -7.21
C GLY A 21 -23.11 0.33 -5.88
N VAL A 22 -24.02 1.30 -5.98
CA VAL A 22 -24.58 2.03 -4.84
C VAL A 22 -26.06 1.70 -4.72
N TRP A 23 -26.48 1.41 -3.49
CA TRP A 23 -27.88 1.15 -3.19
C TRP A 23 -28.64 2.45 -3.08
N THR A 24 -29.68 2.62 -3.90
CA THR A 24 -30.69 3.69 -3.67
C THR A 24 -31.54 3.36 -2.46
N LYS A 25 -31.93 2.09 -2.33
CA LYS A 25 -32.60 1.50 -1.16
C LYS A 25 -32.13 0.06 -0.98
N LYS A 26 -31.96 -0.39 0.27
CA LYS A 26 -31.56 -1.78 0.53
C LYS A 26 -32.70 -2.75 0.15
N PRO A 27 -32.38 -4.00 -0.25
CA PRO A 27 -33.39 -5.02 -0.50
C PRO A 27 -34.19 -5.34 0.76
N VAL A 28 -35.43 -5.78 0.57
CA VAL A 28 -36.31 -6.19 1.67
C VAL A 28 -35.97 -7.63 2.05
N LEU A 29 -35.45 -7.84 3.27
CA LEU A 29 -35.04 -9.16 3.78
C LEU A 29 -36.11 -9.83 4.66
N GLY A 30 -37.21 -9.12 4.95
CA GLY A 30 -38.23 -9.52 5.92
C GLY A 30 -37.98 -8.92 7.32
N SER A 31 -39.00 -8.94 8.19
CA SER A 31 -38.94 -8.32 9.52
C SER A 31 -38.02 -9.03 10.50
N LYS A 32 -37.76 -10.33 10.30
CA LYS A 32 -36.93 -11.17 11.18
C LYS A 32 -35.45 -11.15 10.82
N VAL A 33 -35.06 -10.50 9.73
CA VAL A 33 -33.70 -10.57 9.17
C VAL A 33 -33.07 -9.20 9.20
N SER A 34 -31.94 -9.09 9.92
CA SER A 34 -31.10 -7.91 9.81
C SER A 34 -29.97 -8.15 8.81
N PRO A 35 -29.55 -7.14 8.01
CA PRO A 35 -28.47 -7.29 7.03
C PRO A 35 -27.12 -7.75 7.61
N ASN A 36 -26.84 -7.41 8.87
CA ASN A 36 -25.55 -7.65 9.51
C ASN A 36 -25.59 -8.86 10.47
N ASP A 37 -26.67 -9.63 10.48
CA ASP A 37 -26.78 -10.82 11.32
C ASP A 37 -26.03 -11.99 10.66
N LEU A 38 -25.01 -12.52 11.33
CA LEU A 38 -24.22 -13.67 10.89
C LEU A 38 -25.03 -14.97 10.94
N GLU A 39 -25.95 -15.09 11.90
CA GLU A 39 -26.73 -16.31 12.14
C GLU A 39 -28.16 -16.23 11.59
N TRP A 40 -28.41 -15.27 10.71
CA TRP A 40 -29.73 -15.00 10.12
C TRP A 40 -30.42 -16.27 9.60
N SER A 41 -29.64 -17.18 8.99
CA SER A 41 -30.17 -18.42 8.40
C SER A 41 -30.69 -19.43 9.43
N ARG A 42 -30.20 -19.41 10.67
CA ARG A 42 -30.64 -20.32 11.74
C ARG A 42 -31.99 -19.92 12.33
N LYS A 43 -32.32 -18.63 12.27
CA LYS A 43 -33.53 -18.04 12.88
C LYS A 43 -34.77 -18.14 11.99
N LEU A 44 -34.62 -18.64 10.77
CA LEU A 44 -35.63 -18.58 9.72
C LEU A 44 -36.06 -19.96 9.25
N ASN A 45 -37.33 -20.05 8.84
CA ASN A 45 -37.82 -21.22 8.12
C ASN A 45 -37.18 -21.32 6.73
N VAL A 46 -37.20 -22.52 6.15
CA VAL A 46 -36.53 -22.82 4.86
C VAL A 46 -36.98 -21.87 3.73
N TYR A 47 -38.28 -21.56 3.66
CA TYR A 47 -38.82 -20.66 2.63
C TYR A 47 -38.45 -19.19 2.88
N GLU A 48 -38.41 -18.75 4.15
CA GLU A 48 -37.97 -17.39 4.50
C GLU A 48 -36.48 -17.22 4.18
N ARG A 49 -35.68 -18.28 4.35
CA ARG A 49 -34.27 -18.27 3.98
C ARG A 49 -34.05 -18.09 2.48
N LEU A 50 -34.86 -18.77 1.67
CA LEU A 50 -34.77 -18.65 0.22
C LEU A 50 -35.09 -17.23 -0.24
N PHE A 51 -36.08 -16.58 0.40
CA PHE A 51 -36.45 -15.20 0.12
C PHE A 51 -35.36 -14.20 0.56
N ALA A 52 -34.84 -14.33 1.78
CA ALA A 52 -33.88 -13.40 2.35
C ALA A 52 -32.45 -13.54 1.77
N HIS A 53 -32.09 -14.73 1.27
CA HIS A 53 -30.75 -14.99 0.75
C HIS A 53 -30.61 -14.57 -0.71
N HIS A 54 -29.94 -13.45 -0.92
CA HIS A 54 -29.68 -12.97 -2.26
C HIS A 54 -28.34 -13.50 -2.82
N THR A 55 -28.35 -13.87 -4.09
CA THR A 55 -27.15 -14.15 -4.86
C THR A 55 -26.67 -12.89 -5.59
N LEU A 56 -25.39 -12.86 -5.99
CA LEU A 56 -24.83 -11.78 -6.82
C LEU A 56 -25.68 -11.53 -8.07
N THR A 57 -26.16 -12.59 -8.73
CA THR A 57 -26.99 -12.50 -9.93
C THR A 57 -28.38 -11.92 -9.62
N SER A 58 -29.00 -12.32 -8.51
CA SER A 58 -30.30 -11.77 -8.11
C SER A 58 -30.22 -10.27 -7.80
N ILE A 59 -29.20 -9.83 -7.07
CA ILE A 59 -29.02 -8.43 -6.69
C ILE A 59 -28.67 -7.55 -7.89
N ARG A 60 -27.85 -8.05 -8.82
CA ARG A 60 -27.51 -7.30 -10.05
C ARG A 60 -28.73 -6.97 -10.91
N LYS A 61 -29.82 -7.71 -10.74
CA LYS A 61 -31.10 -7.48 -11.42
C LYS A 61 -32.06 -6.62 -10.60
N ASP A 62 -31.74 -6.31 -9.34
CA ASP A 62 -32.58 -5.45 -8.51
C ASP A 62 -32.48 -4.00 -9.01
N CYS A 63 -33.62 -3.39 -9.30
CA CYS A 63 -33.71 -2.01 -9.76
C CYS A 63 -33.20 -0.99 -8.74
N ARG A 64 -33.10 -1.37 -7.47
CA ARG A 64 -32.61 -0.50 -6.39
C ARG A 64 -31.08 -0.37 -6.40
N LEU A 65 -30.35 -1.27 -7.06
CA LEU A 65 -28.91 -1.21 -7.17
C LEU A 65 -28.51 -0.41 -8.42
N GLN A 66 -27.88 0.75 -8.22
CA GLN A 66 -27.30 1.53 -9.31
C GLN A 66 -25.86 1.10 -9.54
N ARG A 67 -25.53 0.68 -10.77
CA ARG A 67 -24.19 0.23 -11.15
C ARG A 67 -23.68 1.11 -12.30
N LYS A 68 -22.91 2.14 -11.96
CA LYS A 68 -22.45 3.15 -12.91
C LYS A 68 -21.33 2.67 -13.83
N GLU A 69 -20.55 1.69 -13.38
CA GLU A 69 -19.36 1.20 -14.09
C GLU A 69 -19.66 0.01 -15.02
N VAL A 70 -20.94 -0.34 -15.19
CA VAL A 70 -21.36 -1.44 -16.07
C VAL A 70 -21.31 -0.97 -17.51
N PRO A 71 -20.63 -1.69 -18.41
CA PRO A 71 -20.68 -1.43 -19.85
C PRO A 71 -22.11 -1.43 -20.36
N GLU A 72 -22.52 -0.39 -21.09
CA GLU A 72 -23.87 -0.30 -21.64
C GLU A 72 -23.97 -0.99 -23.01
N ASP A 73 -22.88 -0.99 -23.77
CA ASP A 73 -22.83 -1.55 -25.11
C ASP A 73 -21.62 -2.50 -25.33
N SER A 74 -21.50 -3.01 -26.55
CA SER A 74 -20.39 -3.89 -26.94
C SER A 74 -19.06 -3.15 -27.06
N LEU A 75 -19.08 -1.83 -27.30
CA LEU A 75 -17.87 -1.03 -27.42
C LEU A 75 -17.25 -0.81 -26.05
N ASP A 76 -18.03 -0.43 -25.04
CA ASP A 76 -17.61 -0.30 -23.65
C ASP A 76 -17.00 -1.61 -23.14
N LEU A 77 -17.62 -2.75 -23.48
CA LEU A 77 -17.11 -4.06 -23.11
C LEU A 77 -15.80 -4.41 -23.81
N ALA A 78 -15.58 -3.92 -25.03
CA ALA A 78 -14.31 -4.06 -25.74
C ALA A 78 -13.23 -3.12 -25.16
N LEU A 79 -13.62 -1.91 -24.76
CA LEU A 79 -12.73 -0.93 -24.12
C LEU A 79 -12.32 -1.34 -22.70
N SER A 80 -13.12 -2.17 -22.03
CA SER A 80 -12.77 -2.70 -20.70
C SER A 80 -11.76 -3.87 -20.75
N THR A 81 -11.37 -4.33 -21.94
CA THR A 81 -10.46 -5.46 -22.10
C THR A 81 -9.02 -5.13 -21.68
N VAL A 82 -8.20 -6.16 -21.49
CA VAL A 82 -6.78 -6.01 -21.12
C VAL A 82 -5.91 -5.69 -22.34
N TYR A 83 -6.42 -5.90 -23.55
CA TYR A 83 -5.65 -5.79 -24.78
C TYR A 83 -5.21 -4.37 -25.07
N ILE A 84 -3.91 -4.17 -25.33
CA ILE A 84 -3.33 -2.87 -25.67
C ILE A 84 -2.67 -2.99 -27.04
N HIS A 85 -3.36 -2.50 -28.08
CA HIS A 85 -2.91 -2.62 -29.46
C HIS A 85 -1.49 -2.09 -29.72
N SER A 86 -1.05 -1.06 -28.99
CA SER A 86 0.28 -0.46 -29.14
C SER A 86 1.42 -1.28 -28.52
N LYS A 87 1.11 -2.19 -27.58
CA LYS A 87 2.11 -3.00 -26.86
C LYS A 87 2.06 -4.47 -27.27
N ASP A 88 0.86 -4.94 -27.62
CA ASP A 88 0.57 -6.34 -27.87
C ASP A 88 0.69 -6.66 -29.37
N THR A 89 1.65 -7.52 -29.74
CA THR A 89 1.86 -7.96 -31.13
C THR A 89 1.59 -9.46 -31.29
N LEU A 90 0.93 -9.85 -32.39
CA LEU A 90 0.66 -11.25 -32.76
C LEU A 90 -0.07 -12.10 -31.70
N VAL A 91 -0.88 -11.46 -30.85
CA VAL A 91 -1.60 -12.16 -29.77
C VAL A 91 -2.79 -12.94 -30.34
N PRO A 92 -3.12 -14.15 -29.83
CA PRO A 92 -4.27 -14.90 -30.29
C PRO A 92 -5.57 -14.10 -30.19
N LYS A 93 -6.50 -14.36 -31.12
CA LYS A 93 -7.81 -13.68 -31.18
C LYS A 93 -8.61 -13.77 -29.88
N SER A 94 -8.40 -14.83 -29.10
CA SER A 94 -9.03 -15.04 -27.79
C SER A 94 -8.59 -14.03 -26.73
N TYR A 95 -7.43 -13.36 -26.90
CA TYR A 95 -6.91 -12.39 -25.94
C TYR A 95 -7.61 -11.03 -26.03
N ILE A 96 -8.09 -10.67 -27.23
CA ILE A 96 -8.76 -9.39 -27.49
C ILE A 96 -9.95 -9.17 -26.54
N PRO A 97 -10.87 -10.13 -26.32
CA PRO A 97 -11.98 -9.97 -25.38
C PRO A 97 -11.64 -10.29 -23.92
N VAL A 98 -10.38 -10.53 -23.54
CA VAL A 98 -10.03 -10.91 -22.17
C VAL A 98 -10.26 -9.73 -21.23
N GLN A 99 -11.12 -9.94 -20.25
CA GLN A 99 -11.42 -8.95 -19.23
C GLN A 99 -10.41 -9.03 -18.07
N PRO A 100 -10.08 -7.91 -17.41
CA PRO A 100 -9.06 -7.87 -16.36
C PRO A 100 -9.36 -8.82 -15.20
N GLU A 101 -10.64 -9.07 -14.89
CA GLU A 101 -11.02 -9.97 -13.80
C GLU A 101 -10.64 -11.43 -14.08
N THR A 102 -10.60 -11.82 -15.36
CA THR A 102 -10.19 -13.17 -15.79
C THR A 102 -8.73 -13.43 -15.45
N LEU A 103 -7.91 -12.37 -15.45
CA LEU A 103 -6.50 -12.41 -15.04
C LEU A 103 -6.30 -12.21 -13.54
N GLY A 104 -7.37 -12.19 -12.75
CA GLY A 104 -7.32 -11.93 -11.31
C GLY A 104 -7.02 -10.47 -10.95
N LYS A 105 -7.07 -9.53 -11.90
CA LYS A 105 -6.93 -8.11 -11.60
C LYS A 105 -8.17 -7.62 -10.86
N LYS A 106 -7.93 -6.78 -9.85
CA LYS A 106 -8.98 -6.20 -9.01
C LYS A 106 -9.67 -5.06 -9.78
N THR A 107 -10.89 -5.30 -10.26
CA THR A 107 -11.75 -4.28 -10.92
C THR A 107 -12.94 -3.90 -10.04
N TRP A 108 -13.90 -3.20 -10.63
CA TRP A 108 -15.19 -2.83 -10.06
C TRP A 108 -16.14 -4.02 -9.88
N ARG A 109 -16.03 -5.06 -10.72
CA ARG A 109 -16.96 -6.18 -10.73
C ARG A 109 -16.60 -7.23 -9.67
N VAL A 110 -17.57 -7.61 -8.84
CA VAL A 110 -17.38 -8.65 -7.83
C VAL A 110 -17.69 -10.04 -8.41
N LEU A 111 -16.67 -10.85 -8.66
CA LEU A 111 -16.88 -12.17 -9.28
C LEU A 111 -17.41 -13.24 -8.32
N LYS A 112 -17.05 -13.17 -7.04
CA LYS A 112 -17.39 -14.19 -6.03
C LYS A 112 -17.98 -13.52 -4.80
N ASN A 113 -18.99 -14.15 -4.18
CA ASN A 113 -19.61 -13.63 -2.96
C ASN A 113 -18.68 -13.89 -1.75
N LYS A 114 -17.64 -13.08 -1.65
CA LYS A 114 -16.61 -13.14 -0.62
C LYS A 114 -16.39 -11.76 -0.03
N VAL A 115 -16.07 -11.72 1.25
CA VAL A 115 -15.71 -10.49 1.97
C VAL A 115 -14.18 -10.44 2.07
N GLU A 116 -13.64 -9.26 1.77
CA GLU A 116 -12.22 -8.96 1.92
C GLU A 116 -11.94 -8.60 3.39
N ILE A 117 -10.99 -9.30 4.02
CA ILE A 117 -10.54 -9.02 5.38
C ILE A 117 -9.10 -8.55 5.27
N TYR A 118 -8.93 -7.27 5.60
CA TYR A 118 -7.63 -6.64 5.71
C TYR A 118 -7.05 -6.98 7.07
N ARG A 119 -5.93 -7.70 7.08
CA ARG A 119 -5.12 -7.76 8.29
C ARG A 119 -4.27 -6.50 8.34
N GLU A 120 -4.34 -5.80 9.47
CA GLU A 120 -3.37 -4.77 9.75
C GLU A 120 -1.98 -5.43 9.75
N PRO A 121 -0.96 -4.79 9.16
CA PRO A 121 0.39 -5.32 9.26
C PRO A 121 0.76 -5.40 10.74
N ASP A 122 1.33 -6.52 11.16
CA ASP A 122 1.90 -6.65 12.51
C ASP A 122 3.00 -5.59 12.64
N ILE A 123 2.68 -4.44 13.25
CA ILE A 123 3.67 -3.43 13.58
C ILE A 123 4.46 -4.01 14.76
N PRO A 124 5.79 -4.27 14.61
CA PRO A 124 6.62 -4.70 15.72
C PRO A 124 6.42 -3.74 16.90
N GLU A 125 6.21 -4.26 18.11
CA GLU A 125 5.93 -3.43 19.29
C GLU A 125 7.01 -2.35 19.52
N GLU A 126 8.24 -2.62 19.11
CA GLU A 126 9.40 -1.72 19.17
C GLU A 126 9.22 -0.41 18.35
N LEU A 127 8.37 -0.41 17.33
CA LEU A 127 8.06 0.75 16.48
C LEU A 127 6.83 1.55 16.95
N LYS A 128 6.09 1.06 17.96
CA LYS A 128 4.91 1.75 18.48
C LYS A 128 5.27 2.96 19.35
N GLU A 129 6.48 2.96 19.93
CA GLU A 129 6.99 4.05 20.76
C GLU A 129 8.18 4.75 20.07
N PRO A 130 7.96 5.85 19.34
CA PRO A 130 9.03 6.52 18.60
C PRO A 130 10.15 7.02 19.54
N VAL A 131 9.80 7.38 20.77
CA VAL A 131 10.72 7.96 21.77
C VAL A 131 11.80 6.96 22.19
N THR A 132 11.46 5.68 22.37
CA THR A 132 12.42 4.67 22.83
C THR A 132 13.49 4.32 21.79
N LEU A 133 13.19 4.47 20.50
CA LEU A 133 14.17 4.25 19.42
C LEU A 133 15.23 5.36 19.40
N TYR A 134 14.82 6.62 19.54
CA TYR A 134 15.75 7.75 19.61
C TYR A 134 16.65 7.69 20.86
N VAL A 135 16.15 7.18 21.99
CA VAL A 135 16.95 7.05 23.21
C VAL A 135 18.03 5.98 23.07
N LYS A 136 17.75 4.86 22.39
CA LYS A 136 18.76 3.81 22.13
C LYS A 136 19.84 4.25 21.14
N GLU A 137 19.48 5.03 20.12
CA GLU A 137 20.44 5.57 19.15
C GLU A 137 21.25 6.76 19.69
N ALA A 138 20.74 7.45 20.72
CA ALA A 138 21.40 8.58 21.37
C ALA A 138 22.42 8.19 22.46
N GLU A 139 22.74 6.90 22.61
CA GLU A 139 23.90 6.46 23.39
C GLU A 139 25.18 6.86 22.63
N CYS A 140 25.54 8.14 22.71
CA CYS A 140 26.81 8.64 22.22
C CYS A 140 27.94 7.85 22.88
N TYR A 141 28.79 7.21 22.06
CA TYR A 141 29.97 6.52 22.54
C TYR A 141 30.90 7.53 23.22
N TYR A 142 30.87 7.56 24.55
CA TYR A 142 31.85 8.30 25.35
C TYR A 142 33.13 7.46 25.39
N GLY A 143 34.14 7.88 24.62
CA GLY A 143 35.48 7.32 24.76
C GLY A 143 35.97 7.43 26.21
N PRO A 144 37.01 6.65 26.59
CA PRO A 144 37.53 6.66 27.95
C PRO A 144 37.87 8.09 28.39
N VAL A 145 37.36 8.48 29.57
CA VAL A 145 37.56 9.81 30.12
C VAL A 145 39.06 10.00 30.35
N PRO A 146 39.72 11.01 29.73
CA PRO A 146 41.14 11.23 29.94
C PRO A 146 41.39 11.60 31.40
N GLU A 147 42.48 11.09 31.99
CA GLU A 147 42.84 11.30 33.41
C GLU A 147 42.92 12.78 33.81
N ARG A 148 43.12 13.68 32.83
CA ARG A 148 43.21 15.11 33.05
C ARG A 148 42.29 15.86 32.10
N ARG A 149 41.30 16.57 32.66
CA ARG A 149 40.42 17.48 31.92
C ARG A 149 41.22 18.70 31.45
N VAL A 150 41.50 18.78 30.15
CA VAL A 150 42.12 19.94 29.52
C VAL A 150 41.03 21.00 29.28
N HIS A 151 41.28 22.25 29.71
CA HIS A 151 40.32 23.34 29.53
C HIS A 151 40.10 23.61 28.03
N PRO A 152 38.86 23.90 27.55
CA PRO A 152 38.55 24.06 26.12
C PRO A 152 39.37 25.14 25.40
N SER A 153 39.90 26.13 26.12
CA SER A 153 40.78 27.16 25.56
C SER A 153 42.26 26.76 25.46
N SER A 154 42.63 25.58 25.96
CA SER A 154 43.99 25.05 25.88
C SER A 154 44.17 24.22 24.60
N VAL A 155 43.89 24.86 23.46
CA VAL A 155 44.14 24.27 22.15
C VAL A 155 45.56 24.66 21.71
N LYS A 156 46.46 23.67 21.61
CA LYS A 156 47.74 23.85 20.90
C LYS A 156 47.43 24.01 19.41
N LEU A 157 47.27 25.25 18.95
CA LEU A 157 47.01 25.57 17.54
C LEU A 157 48.27 25.52 16.66
N ASN A 158 49.45 25.31 17.24
CA ASN A 158 50.67 25.17 16.47
C ASN A 158 50.78 23.74 15.92
N ILE A 159 50.67 23.63 14.59
CA ILE A 159 51.11 22.46 13.86
C ILE A 159 52.64 22.45 13.94
N THR A 160 53.22 21.67 14.85
CA THR A 160 54.67 21.44 14.86
C THR A 160 55.04 20.52 13.70
N ALA A 161 55.13 21.09 12.51
CA ALA A 161 55.77 20.48 11.36
C ALA A 161 57.07 21.24 11.05
N PRO A 162 58.12 20.57 10.55
CA PRO A 162 59.33 21.25 10.09
C PRO A 162 58.98 22.05 8.82
N HIS A 163 58.61 23.32 8.99
CA HIS A 163 58.34 24.23 7.88
C HIS A 163 59.66 24.63 7.21
N SER A 164 60.25 23.73 6.43
CA SER A 164 61.29 24.11 5.48
C SER A 164 60.63 24.65 4.21
N VAL A 165 61.23 25.68 3.62
CA VAL A 165 60.71 26.39 2.44
C VAL A 165 60.52 25.44 1.23
N GLN A 166 61.17 24.27 1.26
CA GLN A 166 61.07 23.19 0.27
C GLN A 166 59.81 22.31 0.38
N SER A 167 59.10 22.32 1.51
CA SER A 167 57.96 21.41 1.77
C SER A 167 56.64 21.83 1.09
N ASN A 168 56.56 23.01 0.48
CA ASN A 168 55.35 23.53 -0.16
C ASN A 168 55.61 24.05 -1.59
N PRO A 169 55.97 23.16 -2.53
CA PRO A 169 56.23 23.54 -3.92
C PRO A 169 54.92 24.00 -4.57
N GLY A 170 54.78 25.32 -4.75
CA GLY A 170 53.63 25.94 -5.43
C GLY A 170 52.97 27.08 -4.65
N TYR A 171 53.13 27.14 -3.33
CA TYR A 171 52.60 28.24 -2.50
C TYR A 171 53.65 29.26 -2.06
N SER A 172 54.92 28.85 -1.99
CA SER A 172 56.04 29.71 -1.61
C SER A 172 56.79 30.21 -2.84
N ARG A 173 56.97 31.53 -2.96
CA ARG A 173 57.83 32.16 -3.98
C ARG A 173 59.14 32.62 -3.35
N LYS A 174 60.22 32.65 -4.13
CA LYS A 174 61.44 33.36 -3.75
C LYS A 174 61.17 34.87 -3.72
N ILE A 175 62.09 35.65 -3.14
CA ILE A 175 61.98 37.12 -3.05
C ILE A 175 61.87 37.75 -4.45
N ASP A 176 62.48 37.14 -5.46
CA ASP A 176 62.40 37.50 -6.88
C ASP A 176 61.14 36.98 -7.61
N GLY A 177 60.21 36.34 -6.89
CA GLY A 177 58.91 35.91 -7.40
C GLY A 177 58.91 34.58 -8.16
N THR A 178 60.07 33.97 -8.37
CA THR A 178 60.21 32.65 -9.02
C THR A 178 59.92 31.50 -8.05
N PHE A 179 59.60 30.32 -8.60
CA PHE A 179 59.37 29.12 -7.80
C PHE A 179 60.70 28.51 -7.33
N TYR A 180 60.67 27.85 -6.16
CA TYR A 180 61.77 27.00 -5.73
C TYR A 180 61.78 25.72 -6.59
N THR A 181 62.86 25.52 -7.34
CA THR A 181 63.14 24.27 -8.07
C THR A 181 64.05 23.41 -7.21
N PHE A 182 63.86 22.09 -7.27
CA PHE A 182 64.77 21.12 -6.66
C PHE A 182 66.06 21.00 -7.46
#